data_AF-A0A6P6KFL5-F1
#
_entry.id   AF-A0A6P6KFL5-F1
#
_cell.length_a   1.000
_cell.length_b   1.000
_cell.length_c   1.000
_cell.angle_alpha   90.00
_cell.angle_beta   90.00
_cell.angle_gamma   90.00
#
_symmetry.space_group_name_H-M   'P 1'
#
loop_
_entity.id
_entity.type
_entity.pdbx_description
1 polymer ?
#
loop_
_entity_poly.entity_id
_entity_poly.type
_entity_poly.pdbx_seq_one_letter_code
_entity_poly.pdbx_strand_id
1 'polypeptide(L)'
;MSTLSTTDITDVGHGDSLCRASEESPSAATAKVKQETLSQTESYGTSHNDLNDTLLMESGDIKMYPTEDTPVPEGQPVKRKKGPAPKMLGNEVCSVCGDKASGFHYNVLSCEGCKGFFRRSVIKGARYTCKNSGRCEMDMYMRRKCQQCRLRKCREAGMLEQCVLSEEQIRLKKMKKQEEETARTSAVATPGPAPEMPPLAPEQQEMIEKLVALQKQCNKRSFLDRPGVTPWPQSQDPLNREVRQQRFAHFTELAIMSVQEIVDFAKQLPGFLELTREDQIALLKTSTIEIMLLETSRRYNPAIDSITFLKDFSYNKEDFAKAGLQFEFINPIFEFSKGMNDLHLDEAEYALLIAINIFSADRPNVQDHELVERLQQPYVDALNSYIRIKRPNDHLMFPRMLMKLVSLRTLSSVHSEQVFALRLQDKKLPPLLSEIWDVHE
;
A
#
# COMPACT_ATOMS: atom_id res chain seq x y z
N MET A 1 -48.66 25.58 37.32
CA MET A 1 -48.65 26.83 38.11
C MET A 1 -47.35 27.53 37.76
N SER A 2 -47.30 28.66 37.05
CA SER A 2 -48.35 29.58 36.52
C SER A 2 -47.73 30.32 35.32
N THR A 3 -48.36 30.51 34.14
CA THR A 3 -49.37 31.57 33.78
C THR A 3 -48.99 32.95 34.34
N LEU A 4 -48.82 34.06 33.60
CA LEU A 4 -49.04 34.48 32.19
C LEU A 4 -47.90 35.49 31.79
N SER A 5 -47.79 36.20 30.66
CA SER A 5 -48.78 36.70 29.68
C SER A 5 -48.16 37.10 28.31
N THR A 6 -48.99 37.15 27.27
CA THR A 6 -48.86 37.98 26.05
C THR A 6 -49.13 39.47 26.35
N THR A 7 -48.96 40.47 25.47
CA THR A 7 -49.02 40.58 23.98
C THR A 7 -47.72 41.22 23.39
N ASP A 8 -47.56 41.78 22.17
CA ASP A 8 -48.49 42.21 21.10
C ASP A 8 -47.86 42.25 19.69
N ILE A 9 -48.61 42.70 18.66
CA ILE A 9 -48.26 42.70 17.22
C ILE A 9 -48.46 44.08 16.57
N THR A 10 -47.58 44.48 15.63
CA THR A 10 -47.97 45.24 14.41
C THR A 10 -46.90 45.15 13.31
N ASP A 11 -47.31 45.42 12.07
CA ASP A 11 -46.60 45.14 10.81
C ASP A 11 -46.75 46.32 9.81
N VAL A 12 -46.20 46.18 8.60
CA VAL A 12 -46.46 46.92 7.34
C VAL A 12 -45.53 48.12 7.00
N GLY A 13 -44.95 48.09 5.79
CA GLY A 13 -44.35 49.25 5.10
C GLY A 13 -42.99 48.98 4.42
N HIS A 14 -42.88 48.08 3.44
CA HIS A 14 -42.93 48.37 1.99
C HIS A 14 -41.94 49.43 1.43
N GLY A 15 -41.20 49.05 0.38
CA GLY A 15 -40.33 49.93 -0.41
C GLY A 15 -39.84 49.21 -1.68
N ASP A 16 -40.39 49.58 -2.85
CA ASP A 16 -40.20 48.87 -4.12
C ASP A 16 -38.88 49.15 -4.85
N SER A 17 -38.46 48.20 -5.69
CA SER A 17 -37.96 48.51 -7.05
C SER A 17 -38.13 47.31 -7.99
N LEU A 18 -38.82 47.55 -9.11
CA LEU A 18 -39.10 46.55 -10.14
C LEU A 18 -37.93 46.42 -11.12
N CYS A 19 -37.80 45.25 -11.76
CA CYS A 19 -37.69 45.19 -13.22
C CYS A 19 -38.36 43.93 -13.81
N ARG A 20 -39.33 44.18 -14.70
CA ARG A 20 -39.98 43.25 -15.65
C ARG A 20 -39.07 43.09 -16.89
N ALA A 21 -39.21 42.14 -17.81
CA ALA A 21 -39.94 40.87 -17.98
C ALA A 21 -39.09 40.02 -18.99
N SER A 22 -39.44 38.86 -19.58
CA SER A 22 -40.72 38.39 -20.17
C SER A 22 -40.75 36.87 -20.31
N GLU A 23 -41.95 36.33 -20.45
CA GLU A 23 -42.21 34.94 -20.83
C GLU A 23 -42.11 34.76 -22.35
N GLU A 24 -41.62 33.61 -22.82
CA GLU A 24 -42.09 33.02 -24.07
C GLU A 24 -41.86 31.51 -24.09
N SER A 25 -42.74 30.76 -24.74
CA SER A 25 -42.64 29.31 -24.95
C SER A 25 -43.27 28.95 -26.28
N PRO A 26 -42.67 28.04 -27.05
CA PRO A 26 -43.51 27.13 -27.82
C PRO A 26 -42.99 25.69 -27.95
N SER A 27 -43.95 24.77 -27.84
CA SER A 27 -44.10 23.50 -28.59
C SER A 27 -42.99 22.44 -28.61
N ALA A 28 -43.44 21.20 -28.43
CA ALA A 28 -42.68 19.98 -28.70
C ALA A 28 -42.33 19.80 -30.20
N ALA A 29 -41.28 19.01 -30.45
CA ALA A 29 -41.02 18.33 -31.72
C ALA A 29 -40.57 16.89 -31.43
N THR A 30 -41.17 15.90 -32.08
CA THR A 30 -40.84 14.47 -31.89
C THR A 30 -39.84 13.97 -32.92
N ALA A 31 -38.72 13.39 -32.47
CA ALA A 31 -37.73 12.75 -33.33
C ALA A 31 -37.68 11.24 -33.08
N LYS A 32 -38.27 10.45 -34.01
CA LYS A 32 -38.04 9.00 -34.07
C LYS A 32 -36.73 8.74 -34.80
N VAL A 33 -35.84 7.93 -34.22
CA VAL A 33 -34.76 7.25 -34.94
C VAL A 33 -35.02 5.75 -34.87
N LYS A 34 -34.76 5.03 -35.97
CA LYS A 34 -35.12 3.63 -36.16
C LYS A 34 -34.17 2.70 -35.40
N GLN A 35 -34.71 1.58 -34.90
CA GLN A 35 -33.96 0.33 -34.86
C GLN A 35 -33.88 -0.23 -36.29
N GLU A 36 -32.70 -0.69 -36.71
CA GLU A 36 -32.58 -1.60 -37.85
C GLU A 36 -32.14 -2.97 -37.32
N THR A 37 -33.05 -3.93 -37.39
CA THR A 37 -32.80 -5.33 -37.06
C THR A 37 -32.20 -6.06 -38.25
N LEU A 38 -31.09 -6.75 -38.04
CA LEU A 38 -30.63 -7.79 -38.96
C LEU A 38 -30.64 -9.15 -38.23
N SER A 39 -31.52 -10.03 -38.67
CA SER A 39 -31.43 -11.48 -38.47
C SER A 39 -30.57 -12.06 -39.62
N GLN A 40 -30.15 -13.32 -39.69
CA GLN A 40 -30.68 -14.61 -39.19
C GLN A 40 -29.51 -15.63 -38.97
N THR A 41 -29.79 -16.81 -38.41
CA THR A 41 -29.29 -18.19 -38.80
C THR A 41 -27.80 -18.46 -39.13
N GLU A 42 -27.17 -19.62 -38.86
CA GLU A 42 -27.58 -20.89 -38.22
C GLU A 42 -26.39 -21.84 -37.96
N SER A 43 -26.42 -22.57 -36.84
CA SER A 43 -26.05 -24.01 -36.72
C SER A 43 -24.59 -24.50 -36.93
N TYR A 44 -24.41 -25.82 -36.69
CA TYR A 44 -23.16 -26.62 -36.63
C TYR A 44 -22.15 -26.22 -35.52
N GLY A 45 -21.49 -27.16 -34.83
CA GLY A 45 -21.55 -28.62 -34.90
C GLY A 45 -20.93 -29.29 -33.66
N THR A 46 -21.24 -30.56 -33.40
CA THR A 46 -20.95 -31.27 -32.15
C THR A 46 -19.66 -32.10 -32.12
N SER A 47 -19.07 -32.19 -30.91
CA SER A 47 -18.30 -33.34 -30.39
C SER A 47 -16.93 -33.66 -31.02
N HIS A 48 -15.86 -33.68 -30.21
CA HIS A 48 -15.38 -34.95 -29.64
C HIS A 48 -14.34 -34.78 -28.51
N ASN A 49 -14.36 -35.72 -27.55
CA ASN A 49 -13.24 -36.03 -26.66
C ASN A 49 -12.18 -36.86 -27.45
N ASP A 50 -10.95 -37.16 -27.00
CA ASP A 50 -10.55 -37.71 -25.70
C ASP A 50 -9.00 -37.77 -25.53
N LEU A 51 -8.58 -37.89 -24.26
CA LEU A 51 -7.38 -38.59 -23.72
C LEU A 51 -5.92 -38.28 -24.18
N ASN A 52 -5.02 -38.28 -23.18
CA ASN A 52 -3.63 -38.80 -23.05
C ASN A 52 -2.66 -38.88 -24.27
N ASP A 53 -1.33 -38.82 -24.10
CA ASP A 53 -0.52 -39.22 -22.94
C ASP A 53 0.81 -38.45 -22.78
N THR A 54 1.47 -38.72 -21.66
CA THR A 54 2.80 -38.35 -21.21
C THR A 54 3.92 -38.91 -22.11
N LEU A 55 5.01 -38.16 -22.31
CA LEU A 55 6.35 -38.76 -22.45
C LEU A 55 7.46 -37.76 -22.07
N LEU A 56 8.65 -38.29 -21.77
CA LEU A 56 9.79 -37.57 -21.20
C LEU A 56 10.97 -37.51 -22.18
N MET A 57 11.72 -36.40 -22.11
CA MET A 57 13.15 -36.21 -22.45
C MET A 57 13.69 -36.74 -23.80
N GLU A 58 14.40 -35.88 -24.53
CA GLU A 58 15.86 -36.05 -24.66
C GLU A 58 16.58 -34.76 -25.09
N SER A 59 17.92 -34.78 -25.04
CA SER A 59 18.80 -33.62 -25.31
C SER A 59 19.60 -33.82 -26.60
N GLY A 60 19.89 -32.74 -27.32
CA GLY A 60 20.80 -32.78 -28.48
C GLY A 60 21.45 -31.43 -28.79
N ASP A 61 22.79 -31.40 -28.79
CA ASP A 61 23.61 -30.26 -29.23
C ASP A 61 23.58 -30.06 -30.76
N ILE A 62 23.96 -28.86 -31.26
CA ILE A 62 25.15 -28.66 -32.14
C ILE A 62 25.25 -27.24 -32.77
N LYS A 63 26.42 -26.60 -32.55
CA LYS A 63 27.13 -25.53 -33.33
C LYS A 63 26.55 -24.11 -33.52
N MET A 64 27.45 -23.15 -33.33
CA MET A 64 27.45 -21.78 -33.89
C MET A 64 28.25 -21.73 -35.21
N TYR A 65 28.05 -20.69 -36.03
CA TYR A 65 29.09 -19.80 -36.60
C TYR A 65 28.41 -18.56 -37.28
N PRO A 66 29.11 -17.48 -37.76
CA PRO A 66 28.67 -16.10 -37.53
C PRO A 66 28.48 -15.24 -38.81
N THR A 67 28.57 -13.90 -38.65
CA THR A 67 28.39 -12.78 -39.61
C THR A 67 26.92 -12.34 -39.83
N GLU A 68 26.58 -11.06 -40.09
CA GLU A 68 27.39 -9.83 -40.25
C GLU A 68 26.64 -8.55 -39.75
N ASP A 69 27.20 -7.35 -39.97
CA ASP A 69 26.85 -6.09 -39.30
C ASP A 69 25.50 -5.41 -39.67
N THR A 70 24.95 -4.61 -38.73
CA THR A 70 24.10 -3.43 -39.01
C THR A 70 24.01 -2.52 -37.75
N PRO A 71 23.83 -1.18 -37.89
CA PRO A 71 24.00 -0.24 -36.78
C PRO A 71 22.76 -0.04 -35.89
N VAL A 72 22.98 0.38 -34.64
CA VAL A 72 21.93 0.58 -33.61
C VAL A 72 21.74 2.08 -33.30
N PRO A 73 20.50 2.61 -33.26
CA PRO A 73 20.24 3.99 -32.82
C PRO A 73 20.45 4.21 -31.31
N GLU A 74 20.84 5.42 -30.92
CA GLU A 74 21.04 5.78 -29.51
C GLU A 74 19.72 5.95 -28.73
N GLY A 75 19.74 5.74 -27.41
CA GLY A 75 18.79 6.42 -26.51
C GLY A 75 17.90 5.60 -25.56
N GLN A 76 18.41 4.60 -24.83
CA GLN A 76 17.78 4.17 -23.56
C GLN A 76 18.74 3.39 -22.61
N PRO A 77 18.65 3.56 -21.28
CA PRO A 77 19.56 2.90 -20.33
C PRO A 77 19.18 1.43 -20.05
N VAL A 78 19.90 0.50 -20.68
CA VAL A 78 19.66 -0.95 -20.53
C VAL A 78 19.95 -1.42 -19.09
N LYS A 79 18.91 -1.91 -18.39
CA LYS A 79 19.03 -2.53 -17.06
C LYS A 79 19.83 -3.84 -17.14
N ARG A 80 21.12 -3.81 -16.80
CA ARG A 80 21.99 -5.00 -16.76
C ARG A 80 21.45 -6.05 -15.77
N LYS A 81 21.19 -7.27 -16.26
CA LYS A 81 20.88 -8.45 -15.42
C LYS A 81 22.07 -8.77 -14.50
N LYS A 82 21.81 -9.21 -13.26
CA LYS A 82 22.85 -9.59 -12.28
C LYS A 82 23.50 -10.94 -12.66
N GLY A 83 24.51 -10.91 -13.53
CA GLY A 83 25.44 -12.02 -13.70
C GLY A 83 26.50 -12.08 -12.57
N PRO A 84 27.26 -13.18 -12.46
CA PRO A 84 28.43 -13.24 -11.58
C PRO A 84 29.45 -12.14 -11.92
N ALA A 85 30.16 -11.62 -10.92
CA ALA A 85 31.12 -10.54 -11.13
C ALA A 85 32.27 -10.98 -12.06
N PRO A 86 32.69 -10.16 -13.04
CA PRO A 86 33.81 -10.50 -13.92
C PRO A 86 35.09 -10.75 -13.13
N LYS A 87 35.78 -11.86 -13.43
CA LYS A 87 37.11 -12.14 -12.88
C LYS A 87 38.12 -11.16 -13.49
N MET A 88 38.68 -10.28 -12.67
CA MET A 88 39.71 -9.32 -13.06
C MET A 88 40.97 -10.08 -13.51
N LEU A 89 41.59 -9.70 -14.64
CA LEU A 89 42.75 -10.43 -15.18
C LEU A 89 44.08 -10.04 -14.48
N GLY A 90 44.04 -9.13 -13.50
CA GLY A 90 45.15 -8.89 -12.57
C GLY A 90 46.32 -8.05 -13.12
N ASN A 91 46.26 -7.71 -14.41
CA ASN A 91 47.17 -6.81 -15.12
C ASN A 91 46.57 -5.41 -15.35
N GLU A 92 45.38 -5.11 -14.81
CA GLU A 92 44.73 -3.83 -15.03
C GLU A 92 45.43 -2.65 -14.33
N VAL A 93 45.36 -1.46 -14.95
CA VAL A 93 46.00 -0.22 -14.49
C VAL A 93 44.97 0.79 -13.97
N CYS A 94 45.41 1.60 -13.00
CA CYS A 94 44.59 2.63 -12.36
C CYS A 94 44.32 3.81 -13.31
N SER A 95 43.06 4.03 -13.69
CA SER A 95 42.63 5.09 -14.63
C SER A 95 43.09 6.50 -14.25
N VAL A 96 43.37 6.74 -12.96
CA VAL A 96 43.88 8.02 -12.46
C VAL A 96 45.40 8.17 -12.67
N CYS A 97 46.21 7.11 -12.53
CA CYS A 97 47.68 7.27 -12.40
C CYS A 97 48.59 6.15 -12.95
N GLY A 98 48.06 5.20 -13.73
CA GLY A 98 48.84 4.12 -14.36
C GLY A 98 49.34 3.01 -13.43
N ASP A 99 49.46 3.27 -12.13
CA ASP A 99 49.80 2.29 -11.09
C ASP A 99 48.86 1.07 -11.10
N LYS A 100 49.33 -0.09 -10.64
CA LYS A 100 48.56 -1.35 -10.66
C LYS A 100 47.21 -1.19 -9.94
N ALA A 101 46.11 -1.54 -10.60
CA ALA A 101 44.77 -1.49 -10.00
C ALA A 101 44.60 -2.57 -8.92
N SER A 102 43.82 -2.25 -7.89
CA SER A 102 43.37 -3.18 -6.85
C SER A 102 41.86 -3.48 -6.94
N GLY A 103 41.26 -3.22 -8.11
CA GLY A 103 39.83 -3.37 -8.39
C GLY A 103 39.09 -2.03 -8.54
N PHE A 104 37.75 -2.10 -8.54
CA PHE A 104 36.89 -0.93 -8.65
C PHE A 104 36.67 -0.29 -7.27
N HIS A 105 37.01 0.99 -7.15
CA HIS A 105 36.78 1.79 -5.94
C HIS A 105 36.05 3.08 -6.34
N TYR A 106 34.95 3.41 -5.65
CA TYR A 106 34.12 4.57 -5.95
C TYR A 106 33.65 4.62 -7.42
N ASN A 107 33.28 3.45 -7.97
CA ASN A 107 32.92 3.20 -9.37
C ASN A 107 34.08 3.18 -10.39
N VAL A 108 35.35 3.33 -9.98
CA VAL A 108 36.51 3.45 -10.90
C VAL A 108 37.59 2.42 -10.63
N LEU A 109 38.05 1.75 -11.70
CA LEU A 109 39.17 0.81 -11.68
C LEU A 109 40.46 1.54 -11.29
N SER A 110 40.94 1.30 -10.07
CA SER A 110 41.96 2.16 -9.45
C SER A 110 42.81 1.44 -8.41
N CYS A 111 43.92 2.08 -8.03
CA CYS A 111 44.84 1.57 -7.01
C CYS A 111 44.50 2.12 -5.61
N GLU A 112 44.89 1.38 -4.57
CA GLU A 112 44.74 1.78 -3.16
C GLU A 112 45.22 3.21 -2.88
N GLY A 113 46.31 3.62 -3.54
CA GLY A 113 46.87 4.97 -3.42
C GLY A 113 45.90 6.08 -3.85
N CYS A 114 45.09 5.87 -4.89
CA CYS A 114 44.11 6.84 -5.40
C CYS A 114 42.77 6.73 -4.67
N LYS A 115 42.27 5.52 -4.41
CA LYS A 115 41.15 5.23 -3.51
C LYS A 115 41.30 5.95 -2.17
N GLY A 116 42.42 5.73 -1.47
CA GLY A 116 42.69 6.34 -0.17
C GLY A 116 42.91 7.85 -0.22
N PHE A 117 43.38 8.39 -1.35
CA PHE A 117 43.47 9.84 -1.57
C PHE A 117 42.08 10.46 -1.72
N PHE A 118 41.26 9.95 -2.67
CA PHE A 118 39.92 10.45 -2.94
C PHE A 118 39.05 10.44 -1.67
N ARG A 119 39.01 9.31 -0.94
CA ARG A 119 38.28 9.18 0.33
C ARG A 119 38.62 10.29 1.33
N ARG A 120 39.91 10.59 1.52
CA ARG A 120 40.36 11.65 2.46
C ARG A 120 40.03 13.05 1.97
N SER A 121 40.06 13.27 0.65
CA SER A 121 39.74 14.56 0.06
C SER A 121 38.26 14.89 0.16
N VAL A 122 37.38 13.91 -0.11
CA VAL A 122 35.92 14.06 0.02
C VAL A 122 35.49 14.27 1.47
N ILE A 123 35.88 13.37 2.40
CA ILE A 123 35.49 13.46 3.82
C ILE A 123 35.92 14.80 4.46
N LYS A 124 37.09 15.34 4.08
CA LYS A 124 37.61 16.60 4.63
C LYS A 124 37.24 17.86 3.82
N GLY A 125 36.37 17.75 2.80
CA GLY A 125 36.02 18.88 1.92
C GLY A 125 37.24 19.56 1.28
N ALA A 126 38.30 18.80 1.01
CA ALA A 126 39.65 19.33 0.88
C ALA A 126 39.86 20.16 -0.40
N ARG A 127 40.06 21.47 -0.22
CA ARG A 127 40.42 22.40 -1.29
C ARG A 127 41.93 22.43 -1.49
N TYR A 128 42.38 22.08 -2.69
CA TYR A 128 43.80 22.08 -3.08
C TYR A 128 44.06 23.07 -4.21
N THR A 129 45.28 23.63 -4.25
CA THR A 129 45.75 24.56 -5.30
C THR A 129 46.92 23.93 -6.06
N CYS A 130 46.93 24.03 -7.39
CA CYS A 130 48.09 23.65 -8.20
C CYS A 130 49.18 24.75 -8.15
N LYS A 131 50.46 24.37 -8.22
CA LYS A 131 51.60 25.30 -8.34
C LYS A 131 52.09 25.48 -9.79
N ASN A 132 51.34 24.94 -10.74
CA ASN A 132 51.58 24.93 -12.18
C ASN A 132 50.27 25.36 -12.88
N SER A 133 50.11 25.04 -14.17
CA SER A 133 48.98 25.42 -15.04
C SER A 133 47.61 24.76 -14.72
N GLY A 134 47.43 24.10 -13.57
CA GLY A 134 46.22 23.31 -13.27
C GLY A 134 46.04 22.05 -14.14
N ARG A 135 46.96 21.80 -15.08
CA ARG A 135 46.98 20.70 -16.05
C ARG A 135 48.20 19.79 -15.87
N CYS A 136 48.56 19.45 -14.63
CA CYS A 136 49.59 18.42 -14.39
C CYS A 136 49.07 17.07 -14.86
N GLU A 137 49.87 16.36 -15.67
CA GLU A 137 49.65 14.97 -15.97
C GLU A 137 49.87 14.10 -14.72
N MET A 138 49.23 12.93 -14.70
CA MET A 138 49.08 12.13 -13.49
C MET A 138 49.58 10.70 -13.73
N ASP A 139 50.78 10.45 -13.23
CA ASP A 139 51.49 9.16 -13.25
C ASP A 139 51.77 8.66 -11.81
N MET A 140 52.66 7.67 -11.67
CA MET A 140 53.06 7.10 -10.37
C MET A 140 53.86 8.05 -9.45
N TYR A 141 54.49 9.09 -10.00
CA TYR A 141 55.32 10.08 -9.32
C TYR A 141 54.55 11.39 -9.05
N MET A 142 54.00 12.01 -10.09
CA MET A 142 53.33 13.31 -10.07
C MET A 142 52.04 13.31 -9.23
N ARG A 143 51.43 12.12 -9.03
CA ARG A 143 50.37 11.89 -8.02
C ARG A 143 50.78 12.20 -6.56
N ARG A 144 52.06 12.36 -6.28
CA ARG A 144 52.59 12.83 -4.98
C ARG A 144 52.89 14.34 -4.97
N LYS A 145 52.94 15.00 -6.13
CA LYS A 145 53.35 16.40 -6.29
C LYS A 145 52.17 17.37 -6.40
N CYS A 146 51.12 17.04 -7.17
CA CYS A 146 49.95 17.91 -7.32
C CYS A 146 48.66 17.25 -6.81
N GLN A 147 48.15 17.71 -5.66
CA GLN A 147 46.92 17.21 -5.07
C GLN A 147 45.67 17.71 -5.82
N GLN A 148 45.68 18.95 -6.33
CA GLN A 148 44.55 19.52 -7.09
C GLN A 148 44.30 18.75 -8.40
N CYS A 149 45.33 18.58 -9.24
CA CYS A 149 45.20 17.86 -10.51
C CYS A 149 44.83 16.38 -10.29
N ARG A 150 45.31 15.78 -9.20
CA ARG A 150 44.93 14.42 -8.80
C ARG A 150 43.45 14.31 -8.43
N LEU A 151 42.92 15.23 -7.62
CA LEU A 151 41.52 15.21 -7.22
C LEU A 151 40.59 15.50 -8.40
N ARG A 152 40.99 16.44 -9.28
CA ARG A 152 40.34 16.68 -10.57
C ARG A 152 40.29 15.39 -11.40
N LYS A 153 41.43 14.72 -11.63
CA LYS A 153 41.46 13.48 -12.43
C LYS A 153 40.74 12.30 -11.76
N CYS A 154 40.63 12.24 -10.43
CA CYS A 154 39.75 11.27 -9.76
C CYS A 154 38.28 11.49 -10.19
N ARG A 155 37.79 12.73 -10.16
CA ARG A 155 36.42 13.07 -10.59
C ARG A 155 36.21 12.85 -12.08
N GLU A 156 37.14 13.28 -12.93
CA GLU A 156 37.10 13.07 -14.39
C GLU A 156 37.13 11.59 -14.78
N ALA A 157 37.82 10.74 -14.01
CA ALA A 157 37.79 9.29 -14.19
C ALA A 157 36.48 8.63 -13.69
N GLY A 158 35.54 9.40 -13.14
CA GLY A 158 34.22 8.93 -12.70
C GLY A 158 34.11 8.55 -11.22
N MET A 159 35.04 8.97 -10.34
CA MET A 159 34.96 8.63 -8.91
C MET A 159 33.79 9.35 -8.24
N LEU A 160 32.85 8.56 -7.70
CA LEU A 160 31.59 9.04 -7.13
C LEU A 160 31.74 9.41 -5.64
N GLU A 161 31.42 10.65 -5.30
CA GLU A 161 31.50 11.17 -3.92
C GLU A 161 30.41 10.57 -3.03
N GLN A 162 29.22 10.28 -3.58
CA GLN A 162 28.14 9.57 -2.88
C GLN A 162 28.46 8.10 -2.58
N CYS A 163 29.55 7.54 -3.12
CA CYS A 163 30.07 6.23 -2.73
C CYS A 163 31.10 6.31 -1.57
N VAL A 164 31.44 7.51 -1.11
CA VAL A 164 32.26 7.74 0.09
C VAL A 164 31.32 7.83 1.30
N LEU A 165 31.38 6.82 2.17
CA LEU A 165 30.58 6.81 3.39
C LEU A 165 30.92 8.00 4.30
N SER A 166 29.90 8.65 4.85
CA SER A 166 30.07 9.70 5.86
C SER A 166 30.60 9.13 7.18
N GLU A 167 31.12 9.98 8.07
CA GLU A 167 31.62 9.52 9.37
C GLU A 167 30.52 8.86 10.21
N GLU A 168 29.27 9.32 10.09
CA GLU A 168 28.10 8.69 10.72
C GLU A 168 27.76 7.33 10.12
N GLN A 169 27.79 7.18 8.79
CA GLN A 169 27.61 5.87 8.15
C GLN A 169 28.73 4.88 8.50
N ILE A 170 29.94 5.39 8.79
CA ILE A 170 31.06 4.59 9.30
C ILE A 170 30.83 4.23 10.78
N ARG A 171 30.29 5.13 11.60
CA ARG A 171 29.89 4.87 13.00
C ARG A 171 28.84 3.76 13.07
N LEU A 172 27.75 3.89 12.32
CA LEU A 172 26.68 2.90 12.23
C LEU A 172 27.18 1.54 11.73
N LYS A 173 28.07 1.50 10.72
CA LYS A 173 28.69 0.24 10.27
C LYS A 173 29.68 -0.36 11.27
N LYS A 174 30.36 0.46 12.08
CA LYS A 174 31.18 -0.05 13.19
C LYS A 174 30.32 -0.67 14.28
N MET A 175 29.23 -0.01 14.68
CA MET A 175 28.29 -0.53 15.69
C MET A 175 27.71 -1.87 15.23
N LYS A 176 27.16 -1.94 14.00
CA LYS A 176 26.70 -3.22 13.43
C LYS A 176 27.78 -4.29 13.31
N LYS A 177 29.00 -3.94 12.89
CA LYS A 177 30.09 -4.93 12.85
C LYS A 177 30.51 -5.38 14.26
N GLN A 178 30.39 -4.53 15.27
CA GLN A 178 30.70 -4.86 16.67
C GLN A 178 29.60 -5.73 17.29
N GLU A 179 28.32 -5.51 16.95
CA GLU A 179 27.21 -6.42 17.21
C GLU A 179 27.44 -7.79 16.54
N GLU A 180 27.76 -7.81 15.24
CA GLU A 180 28.06 -9.02 14.46
C GLU A 180 29.31 -9.78 14.96
N GLU A 181 30.36 -9.08 15.39
CA GLU A 181 31.55 -9.72 15.96
C GLU A 181 31.32 -10.22 17.37
N THR A 182 30.52 -9.52 18.19
CA THR A 182 30.08 -10.03 19.51
C THR A 182 29.25 -11.31 19.35
N ALA A 183 28.31 -11.34 18.38
CA ALA A 183 27.55 -12.53 18.02
C ALA A 183 28.44 -13.68 17.51
N ARG A 184 29.53 -13.38 16.79
CA ARG A 184 30.48 -14.39 16.30
C ARG A 184 31.43 -14.92 17.37
N THR A 185 31.87 -14.10 18.32
CA THR A 185 32.66 -14.59 19.47
C THR A 185 31.84 -15.49 20.40
N SER A 186 30.52 -15.26 20.48
CA SER A 186 29.60 -16.15 21.20
C SER A 186 29.41 -17.52 20.54
N ALA A 187 29.79 -17.68 19.26
CA ALA A 187 29.56 -18.90 18.47
C ALA A 187 30.66 -19.98 18.60
N VAL A 188 31.59 -19.84 19.55
CA VAL A 188 32.65 -20.83 19.85
C VAL A 188 32.48 -21.45 21.25
N ALA A 189 31.45 -21.04 22.00
CA ALA A 189 30.99 -21.77 23.17
C ALA A 189 30.15 -22.99 22.76
N THR A 190 30.05 -23.99 23.65
CA THR A 190 29.09 -25.09 23.56
C THR A 190 27.65 -24.59 23.44
N PRO A 191 26.70 -25.39 22.90
CA PRO A 191 25.34 -24.95 22.63
C PRO A 191 24.58 -24.65 23.93
N GLY A 192 24.63 -23.39 24.36
CA GLY A 192 23.71 -22.84 25.34
C GLY A 192 22.31 -22.63 24.75
N PRO A 193 21.31 -22.27 25.57
CA PRO A 193 20.00 -21.86 25.09
C PRO A 193 20.12 -20.71 24.07
N ALA A 194 19.24 -20.70 23.08
CA ALA A 194 19.12 -19.55 22.18
C ALA A 194 18.84 -18.28 23.01
N PRO A 195 19.40 -17.11 22.65
CA PRO A 195 19.14 -15.89 23.39
C PRO A 195 17.64 -15.58 23.35
N GLU A 196 17.01 -15.58 24.52
CA GLU A 196 15.58 -15.29 24.64
C GLU A 196 15.32 -13.88 24.11
N MET A 197 14.42 -13.79 23.12
CA MET A 197 13.93 -12.50 22.63
C MET A 197 13.30 -11.76 23.81
N PRO A 198 13.66 -10.48 24.06
CA PRO A 198 13.03 -9.71 25.12
C PRO A 198 11.50 -9.73 24.98
N PRO A 199 10.74 -9.87 26.09
CA PRO A 199 9.29 -9.81 26.03
C PRO A 199 8.82 -8.42 25.57
N LEU A 200 7.54 -8.34 25.17
CA LEU A 200 6.89 -7.06 24.87
C LEU A 200 7.04 -6.12 26.08
N ALA A 201 7.29 -4.84 25.80
CA ALA A 201 7.23 -3.83 26.85
C ALA A 201 5.82 -3.81 27.46
N PRO A 202 5.64 -3.64 28.78
CA PRO A 202 4.32 -3.68 29.41
C PRO A 202 3.29 -2.75 28.76
N GLU A 203 3.72 -1.56 28.35
CA GLU A 203 2.93 -0.57 27.62
C GLU A 203 2.44 -1.08 26.25
N GLN A 204 3.29 -1.82 25.52
CA GLN A 204 2.91 -2.46 24.25
C GLN A 204 1.92 -3.62 24.47
N GLN A 205 2.11 -4.40 25.54
CA GLN A 205 1.21 -5.50 25.90
C GLN A 205 -0.18 -4.97 26.31
N GLU A 206 -0.25 -3.97 27.18
CA GLU A 206 -1.51 -3.33 27.60
C GLU A 206 -2.24 -2.72 26.41
N MET A 207 -1.53 -2.02 25.52
CA MET A 207 -2.11 -1.49 24.28
C MET A 207 -2.74 -2.59 23.43
N ILE A 208 -2.01 -3.69 23.19
CA ILE A 208 -2.50 -4.80 22.36
C ILE A 208 -3.71 -5.50 23.00
N GLU A 209 -3.68 -5.76 24.32
CA GLU A 209 -4.80 -6.35 25.04
C GLU A 209 -6.04 -5.43 25.00
N LYS A 210 -5.86 -4.12 25.18
CA LYS A 210 -6.93 -3.13 25.04
C LYS A 210 -7.53 -3.13 23.63
N LEU A 211 -6.70 -3.10 22.58
CA LEU A 211 -7.17 -3.13 21.18
C LEU A 211 -7.99 -4.39 20.87
N VAL A 212 -7.51 -5.56 21.29
CA VAL A 212 -8.21 -6.84 21.11
C VAL A 212 -9.51 -6.89 21.92
N ALA A 213 -9.53 -6.32 23.13
CA ALA A 213 -10.75 -6.22 23.94
C ALA A 213 -11.79 -5.30 23.27
N LEU A 214 -11.37 -4.15 22.75
CA LEU A 214 -12.23 -3.20 22.01
C LEU A 214 -12.82 -3.83 20.75
N GLN A 215 -12.00 -4.49 19.93
CA GLN A 215 -12.47 -5.18 18.71
C GLN A 215 -13.52 -6.25 19.03
N LYS A 216 -13.31 -7.04 20.10
CA LYS A 216 -14.26 -8.04 20.60
C LYS A 216 -15.53 -7.41 21.17
N GLN A 217 -15.45 -6.24 21.80
CA GLN A 217 -16.59 -5.50 22.32
C GLN A 217 -17.47 -4.94 21.19
N CYS A 218 -16.89 -4.34 20.15
CA CYS A 218 -17.63 -3.86 18.98
C CYS A 218 -18.33 -5.04 18.26
N ASN A 219 -17.60 -6.11 17.91
CA ASN A 219 -18.18 -7.31 17.28
C ASN A 219 -19.27 -8.00 18.14
N LYS A 220 -19.35 -7.74 19.46
CA LYS A 220 -20.42 -8.24 20.34
C LYS A 220 -21.68 -7.38 20.28
N ARG A 221 -21.58 -6.05 20.06
CA ARG A 221 -22.75 -5.16 19.93
C ARG A 221 -23.59 -5.55 18.71
N SER A 222 -22.96 -5.61 17.54
CA SER A 222 -23.60 -5.91 16.25
C SER A 222 -24.38 -7.23 16.21
N PHE A 223 -24.02 -8.22 17.06
CA PHE A 223 -24.78 -9.46 17.17
C PHE A 223 -26.16 -9.27 17.82
N LEU A 224 -26.32 -8.27 18.68
CA LEU A 224 -27.60 -7.90 19.28
C LEU A 224 -28.50 -7.14 18.31
N ASP A 225 -27.90 -6.34 17.42
CA ASP A 225 -28.59 -5.52 16.41
C ASP A 225 -29.03 -6.32 15.17
N ARG A 226 -28.59 -7.59 15.06
CA ARG A 226 -28.98 -8.56 14.02
C ARG A 226 -30.48 -8.59 13.65
N PRO A 227 -31.47 -8.47 14.58
CA PRO A 227 -32.88 -8.47 14.23
C PRO A 227 -33.34 -7.26 13.39
N GLY A 228 -32.52 -6.21 13.29
CA GLY A 228 -32.80 -5.03 12.48
C GLY A 228 -32.42 -5.16 11.00
N VAL A 229 -31.76 -6.26 10.59
CA VAL A 229 -31.28 -6.45 9.21
C VAL A 229 -32.35 -7.11 8.34
N THR A 230 -32.66 -6.48 7.21
CA THR A 230 -33.47 -6.98 6.10
C THR A 230 -33.11 -8.44 5.78
N PRO A 231 -34.05 -9.39 5.82
CA PRO A 231 -33.74 -10.80 5.63
C PRO A 231 -33.30 -11.08 4.18
N TRP A 232 -32.34 -11.99 4.02
CA TRP A 232 -31.91 -12.45 2.70
C TRP A 232 -33.06 -13.20 1.98
N PRO A 233 -33.40 -12.87 0.72
CA PRO A 233 -34.53 -13.48 0.03
C PRO A 233 -34.26 -14.94 -0.34
N GLN A 234 -35.21 -15.82 -0.03
CA GLN A 234 -35.17 -17.24 -0.39
C GLN A 234 -35.32 -17.47 -1.91
N SER A 235 -35.93 -16.53 -2.64
CA SER A 235 -36.04 -16.61 -4.10
C SER A 235 -34.67 -16.47 -4.76
N GLN A 236 -34.35 -17.42 -5.64
CA GLN A 236 -33.11 -17.44 -6.42
C GLN A 236 -33.25 -16.81 -7.81
N ASP A 237 -34.44 -16.31 -8.17
CA ASP A 237 -34.67 -15.65 -9.48
C ASP A 237 -33.74 -14.42 -9.63
N PRO A 238 -32.80 -14.43 -10.59
CA PRO A 238 -31.85 -13.34 -10.80
C PRO A 238 -32.43 -12.18 -11.63
N LEU A 239 -33.57 -12.39 -12.31
CA LEU A 239 -34.25 -11.39 -13.14
C LEU A 239 -35.22 -10.54 -12.32
N ASN A 240 -35.74 -11.08 -11.22
CA ASN A 240 -36.64 -10.36 -10.31
C ASN A 240 -35.94 -9.13 -9.68
N ARG A 241 -36.51 -7.94 -9.92
CA ARG A 241 -35.92 -6.65 -9.52
C ARG A 241 -36.03 -6.44 -8.01
N GLU A 242 -37.12 -6.89 -7.42
CA GLU A 242 -37.46 -6.73 -6.01
C GLU A 242 -36.53 -7.58 -5.12
N VAL A 243 -36.28 -8.83 -5.54
CA VAL A 243 -35.28 -9.75 -4.94
C VAL A 243 -33.88 -9.17 -5.03
N ARG A 244 -33.49 -8.58 -6.17
CA ARG A 244 -32.20 -7.89 -6.33
C ARG A 244 -32.10 -6.68 -5.39
N GLN A 245 -33.16 -5.88 -5.27
CA GLN A 245 -33.21 -4.73 -4.37
C GLN A 245 -33.13 -5.15 -2.89
N GLN A 246 -33.78 -6.25 -2.51
CA GLN A 246 -33.72 -6.80 -1.15
C GLN A 246 -32.31 -7.31 -0.80
N ARG A 247 -31.62 -7.99 -1.73
CA ARG A 247 -30.21 -8.39 -1.58
C ARG A 247 -29.29 -7.18 -1.41
N PHE A 248 -29.53 -6.11 -2.17
CA PHE A 248 -28.79 -4.85 -2.06
C PHE A 248 -29.04 -4.17 -0.70
N ALA A 249 -30.29 -4.05 -0.26
CA ALA A 249 -30.64 -3.51 1.06
C ALA A 249 -29.94 -4.28 2.19
N HIS A 250 -30.01 -5.61 2.17
CA HIS A 250 -29.33 -6.48 3.15
C HIS A 250 -27.83 -6.17 3.29
N PHE A 251 -27.07 -6.16 2.18
CA PHE A 251 -25.64 -5.83 2.24
C PHE A 251 -25.38 -4.38 2.67
N THR A 252 -26.27 -3.46 2.32
CA THR A 252 -26.14 -2.04 2.65
C THR A 252 -26.38 -1.78 4.15
N GLU A 253 -27.27 -2.54 4.79
CA GLU A 253 -27.49 -2.50 6.23
C GLU A 253 -26.35 -3.17 7.00
N LEU A 254 -25.80 -4.31 6.50
CA LEU A 254 -24.56 -4.87 7.04
C LEU A 254 -23.38 -3.88 6.94
N ALA A 255 -23.32 -3.08 5.87
CA ALA A 255 -22.32 -2.02 5.74
C ALA A 255 -22.52 -0.90 6.78
N ILE A 256 -23.76 -0.44 7.02
CA ILE A 256 -24.08 0.52 8.09
C ILE A 256 -23.60 0.02 9.46
N MET A 257 -23.86 -1.24 9.79
CA MET A 257 -23.41 -1.84 11.05
C MET A 257 -21.88 -1.87 11.14
N SER A 258 -21.19 -2.28 10.06
CA SER A 258 -19.73 -2.30 10.02
C SER A 258 -19.12 -0.90 10.11
N VAL A 259 -19.76 0.14 9.55
CA VAL A 259 -19.35 1.54 9.73
C VAL A 259 -19.48 1.97 11.19
N GLN A 260 -20.60 1.64 11.83
CA GLN A 260 -20.83 1.97 13.24
C GLN A 260 -19.81 1.27 14.16
N GLU A 261 -19.48 -0.01 13.90
CA GLU A 261 -18.38 -0.73 14.58
C GLU A 261 -17.04 0.03 14.48
N ILE A 262 -16.69 0.48 13.28
CA ILE A 262 -15.42 1.17 12.98
C ILE A 262 -15.35 2.52 13.69
N VAL A 263 -16.43 3.30 13.65
CA VAL A 263 -16.52 4.60 14.31
C VAL A 263 -16.47 4.46 15.83
N ASP A 264 -17.12 3.44 16.41
CA ASP A 264 -17.03 3.14 17.85
C ASP A 264 -15.64 2.63 18.26
N PHE A 265 -14.97 1.83 17.41
CA PHE A 265 -13.61 1.37 17.65
C PHE A 265 -12.60 2.53 17.63
N ALA A 266 -12.64 3.36 16.58
CA ALA A 266 -11.74 4.50 16.41
C ALA A 266 -11.80 5.47 17.59
N LYS A 267 -13.01 5.84 18.06
CA LYS A 267 -13.22 6.70 19.25
C LYS A 267 -12.61 6.18 20.55
N GLN A 268 -12.28 4.89 20.63
CA GLN A 268 -11.71 4.24 21.82
C GLN A 268 -10.19 3.98 21.71
N LEU A 269 -9.58 4.30 20.56
CA LEU A 269 -8.13 4.26 20.36
C LEU A 269 -7.44 5.36 21.18
N PRO A 270 -6.35 5.06 21.90
CA PRO A 270 -5.42 6.08 22.41
C PRO A 270 -5.05 7.10 21.32
N GLY A 271 -5.04 8.39 21.65
CA GLY A 271 -4.76 9.48 20.71
C GLY A 271 -5.92 9.97 19.85
N PHE A 272 -6.91 9.13 19.50
CA PHE A 272 -7.89 9.52 18.47
C PHE A 272 -8.75 10.74 18.86
N LEU A 273 -9.07 10.88 20.15
CA LEU A 273 -9.84 12.02 20.67
C LEU A 273 -9.00 13.29 20.95
N GLU A 274 -7.68 13.22 20.72
CA GLU A 274 -6.77 14.37 20.81
C GLU A 274 -6.70 15.16 19.48
N LEU A 275 -7.09 14.52 18.37
CA LEU A 275 -7.21 15.11 17.03
C LEU A 275 -8.37 16.11 16.93
N THR A 276 -8.29 17.04 15.97
CA THR A 276 -9.40 17.96 15.65
C THR A 276 -10.65 17.20 15.16
N ARG A 277 -11.82 17.85 15.15
CA ARG A 277 -13.05 17.21 14.63
C ARG A 277 -12.92 16.94 13.12
N GLU A 278 -12.27 17.86 12.44
CA GLU A 278 -11.96 17.88 11.03
C GLU A 278 -11.05 16.70 10.67
N ASP A 279 -9.96 16.50 11.42
CA ASP A 279 -9.06 15.35 11.27
C ASP A 279 -9.77 14.02 11.57
N GLN A 280 -10.53 13.94 12.67
CA GLN A 280 -11.29 12.73 13.01
C GLN A 280 -12.26 12.33 11.88
N ILE A 281 -12.91 13.30 11.23
CA ILE A 281 -13.79 13.06 10.07
C ILE A 281 -12.97 12.66 8.84
N ALA A 282 -11.88 13.37 8.52
CA ALA A 282 -11.03 13.10 7.37
C ALA A 282 -10.41 11.68 7.41
N LEU A 283 -9.87 11.28 8.57
CA LEU A 283 -9.35 9.93 8.79
C LEU A 283 -10.46 8.88 8.71
N LEU A 284 -11.63 9.11 9.32
CA LEU A 284 -12.73 8.13 9.29
C LEU A 284 -13.30 7.94 7.88
N LYS A 285 -13.65 8.99 7.14
CA LYS A 285 -14.22 8.86 5.79
C LYS A 285 -13.33 8.02 4.88
N THR A 286 -12.02 8.28 4.94
CA THR A 286 -11.03 7.71 4.02
C THR A 286 -10.51 6.34 4.43
N SER A 287 -10.51 6.00 5.73
CA SER A 287 -10.12 4.67 6.22
C SER A 287 -11.29 3.67 6.32
N THR A 288 -12.54 4.12 6.44
CA THR A 288 -13.70 3.24 6.70
C THR A 288 -13.80 2.07 5.71
N ILE A 289 -13.71 2.31 4.41
CA ILE A 289 -13.75 1.22 3.40
C ILE A 289 -12.57 0.26 3.53
N GLU A 290 -11.37 0.77 3.82
CA GLU A 290 -10.16 -0.05 3.95
C GLU A 290 -10.23 -0.96 5.19
N ILE A 291 -10.83 -0.47 6.27
CA ILE A 291 -11.08 -1.25 7.49
C ILE A 291 -12.23 -2.25 7.28
N MET A 292 -13.29 -1.87 6.58
CA MET A 292 -14.34 -2.80 6.16
C MET A 292 -13.76 -3.96 5.34
N LEU A 293 -12.80 -3.68 4.44
CA LEU A 293 -12.11 -4.70 3.64
C LEU A 293 -11.16 -5.58 4.47
N LEU A 294 -10.46 -5.03 5.47
CA LEU A 294 -9.69 -5.82 6.44
C LEU A 294 -10.60 -6.77 7.25
N GLU A 295 -11.69 -6.25 7.83
CA GLU A 295 -12.65 -7.07 8.59
C GLU A 295 -13.39 -8.08 7.71
N THR A 296 -13.67 -7.75 6.46
CA THR A 296 -14.17 -8.69 5.43
C THR A 296 -13.17 -9.81 5.18
N SER A 297 -11.87 -9.48 5.03
CA SER A 297 -10.81 -10.49 4.82
C SER A 297 -10.58 -11.40 6.02
N ARG A 298 -10.79 -10.89 7.25
CA ARG A 298 -10.75 -11.67 8.50
C ARG A 298 -11.89 -12.68 8.60
N ARG A 299 -13.00 -12.44 7.90
CA ARG A 299 -14.24 -13.22 7.88
C ARG A 299 -14.35 -14.17 6.67
N TYR A 300 -13.29 -14.28 5.86
CA TYR A 300 -13.24 -15.15 4.68
C TYR A 300 -12.94 -16.62 5.05
N ASN A 301 -13.67 -17.56 4.46
CA ASN A 301 -13.53 -19.00 4.66
C ASN A 301 -13.05 -19.70 3.36
N PRO A 302 -11.80 -20.19 3.30
CA PRO A 302 -11.25 -20.82 2.09
C PRO A 302 -11.87 -22.18 1.74
N ALA A 303 -12.57 -22.85 2.66
CA ALA A 303 -13.18 -24.15 2.38
C ALA A 303 -14.46 -24.05 1.53
N ILE A 304 -15.06 -22.86 1.43
CA ILE A 304 -16.32 -22.60 0.71
C ILE A 304 -16.26 -21.33 -0.16
N ASP A 305 -15.06 -20.75 -0.37
CA ASP A 305 -14.81 -19.49 -1.11
C ASP A 305 -15.87 -18.41 -0.84
N SER A 306 -16.13 -18.15 0.45
CA SER A 306 -17.22 -17.29 0.94
C SER A 306 -16.79 -16.44 2.13
N ILE A 307 -17.51 -15.35 2.39
CA ILE A 307 -17.29 -14.43 3.52
C ILE A 307 -18.48 -14.50 4.47
N THR A 308 -18.24 -14.60 5.79
CA THR A 308 -19.29 -14.81 6.80
C THR A 308 -19.56 -13.57 7.67
N PHE A 309 -20.74 -12.97 7.52
CA PHE A 309 -21.21 -11.82 8.30
C PHE A 309 -22.12 -12.27 9.46
N LEU A 310 -22.08 -11.55 10.59
CA LEU A 310 -22.85 -11.82 11.82
C LEU A 310 -22.82 -13.30 12.27
N LYS A 311 -21.69 -13.99 12.01
CA LYS A 311 -21.41 -15.43 12.23
C LYS A 311 -22.19 -16.45 11.40
N ASP A 312 -23.39 -16.11 10.93
CA ASP A 312 -24.29 -17.08 10.31
C ASP A 312 -24.53 -16.84 8.80
N PHE A 313 -24.28 -15.63 8.29
CA PHE A 313 -24.58 -15.24 6.91
C PHE A 313 -23.34 -15.35 6.02
N SER A 314 -23.16 -16.51 5.37
CA SER A 314 -22.03 -16.76 4.45
C SER A 314 -22.41 -16.50 2.99
N TYR A 315 -21.62 -15.68 2.30
CA TYR A 315 -21.86 -15.28 0.90
C TYR A 315 -20.65 -15.54 0.00
N ASN A 316 -20.89 -16.16 -1.15
CA ASN A 316 -19.91 -16.33 -2.23
C ASN A 316 -19.95 -15.15 -3.22
N LYS A 317 -19.05 -15.16 -4.20
CA LYS A 317 -18.96 -14.11 -5.23
C LYS A 317 -20.28 -13.89 -5.97
N GLU A 318 -20.98 -14.98 -6.28
CA GLU A 318 -22.24 -14.96 -7.03
C GLU A 318 -23.35 -14.29 -6.22
N ASP A 319 -23.37 -14.40 -4.89
CA ASP A 319 -24.36 -13.74 -4.03
C ASP A 319 -24.15 -12.22 -3.94
N PHE A 320 -22.90 -11.73 -3.92
CA PHE A 320 -22.62 -10.30 -4.11
C PHE A 320 -23.08 -9.82 -5.51
N ALA A 321 -22.81 -10.61 -6.56
CA ALA A 321 -23.25 -10.28 -7.92
C ALA A 321 -24.80 -10.25 -8.05
N LYS A 322 -25.52 -11.14 -7.34
CA LYS A 322 -26.99 -11.14 -7.26
C LYS A 322 -27.59 -9.92 -6.55
N ALA A 323 -26.79 -9.12 -5.82
CA ALA A 323 -27.20 -7.79 -5.33
C ALA A 323 -26.99 -6.67 -6.38
N GLY A 324 -26.42 -6.99 -7.55
CA GLY A 324 -26.06 -6.03 -8.59
C GLY A 324 -24.80 -5.23 -8.27
N LEU A 325 -23.83 -5.87 -7.62
CA LEU A 325 -22.43 -5.44 -7.55
C LEU A 325 -21.64 -6.03 -8.74
N GLN A 326 -20.60 -5.33 -9.18
CA GLN A 326 -19.79 -5.66 -10.36
C GLN A 326 -18.68 -6.67 -10.02
N PHE A 327 -18.36 -7.59 -10.95
CA PHE A 327 -17.30 -8.59 -10.74
C PHE A 327 -15.91 -7.94 -10.66
N GLU A 328 -15.75 -6.79 -11.30
CA GLU A 328 -14.60 -5.90 -11.25
C GLU A 328 -14.33 -5.39 -9.81
N PHE A 329 -15.38 -5.23 -9.01
CA PHE A 329 -15.30 -4.90 -7.58
C PHE A 329 -15.22 -6.15 -6.69
N ILE A 330 -16.00 -7.20 -6.99
CA ILE A 330 -16.06 -8.42 -6.17
C ILE A 330 -14.74 -9.20 -6.22
N ASN A 331 -14.14 -9.39 -7.41
CA ASN A 331 -12.97 -10.26 -7.55
C ASN A 331 -11.75 -9.77 -6.73
N PRO A 332 -11.35 -8.48 -6.79
CA PRO A 332 -10.26 -7.96 -5.96
C PRO A 332 -10.47 -8.13 -4.45
N ILE A 333 -11.72 -8.08 -3.94
CA ILE A 333 -12.02 -8.30 -2.52
C ILE A 333 -11.70 -9.75 -2.12
N PHE A 334 -12.12 -10.72 -2.94
CA PHE A 334 -11.84 -12.14 -2.68
C PHE A 334 -10.36 -12.49 -2.89
N GLU A 335 -9.68 -11.87 -3.85
CA GLU A 335 -8.23 -12.05 -4.06
C GLU A 335 -7.41 -11.47 -2.90
N PHE A 336 -7.78 -10.28 -2.43
CA PHE A 336 -7.20 -9.70 -1.21
C PHE A 336 -7.47 -10.59 0.00
N SER A 337 -8.69 -11.11 0.15
CA SER A 337 -9.07 -11.98 1.27
C SER A 337 -8.30 -13.29 1.29
N LYS A 338 -8.12 -13.94 0.14
CA LYS A 338 -7.24 -15.11 -0.02
C LYS A 338 -5.81 -14.78 0.39
N GLY A 339 -5.25 -13.70 -0.17
CA GLY A 339 -3.90 -13.25 0.19
C GLY A 339 -3.73 -12.72 1.62
N MET A 340 -4.81 -12.48 2.38
CA MET A 340 -4.79 -12.14 3.80
C MET A 340 -4.86 -13.40 4.68
N ASN A 341 -5.70 -14.37 4.30
CA ASN A 341 -5.73 -15.71 4.88
C ASN A 341 -4.33 -16.35 4.88
N ASP A 342 -3.58 -16.23 3.78
CA ASP A 342 -2.22 -16.76 3.62
C ASP A 342 -1.16 -16.17 4.56
N LEU A 343 -1.46 -15.08 5.28
CA LEU A 343 -0.58 -14.50 6.30
C LEU A 343 -0.79 -15.11 7.69
N HIS A 344 -1.93 -15.79 7.92
CA HIS A 344 -2.33 -16.35 9.22
C HIS A 344 -2.14 -15.35 10.38
N LEU A 345 -2.75 -14.18 10.23
CA LEU A 345 -2.80 -13.13 11.26
C LEU A 345 -3.82 -13.47 12.34
N ASP A 346 -3.58 -13.02 13.58
CA ASP A 346 -4.57 -13.09 14.67
C ASP A 346 -5.24 -11.74 14.97
N GLU A 347 -6.11 -11.74 15.99
CA GLU A 347 -6.84 -10.57 16.47
C GLU A 347 -5.92 -9.37 16.80
N ALA A 348 -4.74 -9.61 17.40
CA ALA A 348 -3.81 -8.55 17.75
C ALA A 348 -3.21 -7.91 16.50
N GLU A 349 -2.82 -8.75 15.53
CA GLU A 349 -2.25 -8.33 14.26
C GLU A 349 -3.26 -7.58 13.39
N TYR A 350 -4.53 -8.01 13.37
CA TYR A 350 -5.62 -7.27 12.72
C TYR A 350 -5.91 -5.94 13.43
N ALA A 351 -6.07 -5.93 14.76
CA ALA A 351 -6.41 -4.71 15.49
C ALA A 351 -5.31 -3.63 15.39
N LEU A 352 -4.03 -4.04 15.40
CA LEU A 352 -2.89 -3.14 15.13
C LEU A 352 -2.87 -2.63 13.69
N LEU A 353 -3.11 -3.49 12.68
CA LEU A 353 -3.20 -3.02 11.28
C LEU A 353 -4.35 -2.04 11.06
N ILE A 354 -5.48 -2.23 11.73
CA ILE A 354 -6.63 -1.32 11.69
C ILE A 354 -6.27 0.03 12.33
N ALA A 355 -5.62 0.03 13.51
CA ALA A 355 -5.17 1.27 14.15
C ALA A 355 -4.16 2.04 13.28
N ILE A 356 -3.18 1.35 12.66
CA ILE A 356 -2.22 1.95 11.73
C ILE A 356 -2.93 2.51 10.48
N ASN A 357 -3.97 1.84 9.97
CA ASN A 357 -4.75 2.31 8.82
C ASN A 357 -5.59 3.57 9.12
N ILE A 358 -6.13 3.67 10.34
CA ILE A 358 -6.87 4.85 10.84
C ILE A 358 -5.92 6.06 10.93
N PHE A 359 -4.79 5.93 11.64
CA PHE A 359 -3.81 7.01 11.81
C PHE A 359 -2.89 7.18 10.59
N SER A 360 -3.47 7.28 9.37
CA SER A 360 -2.71 7.59 8.16
C SER A 360 -2.60 9.11 7.96
N ALA A 361 -1.41 9.69 7.96
CA ALA A 361 -1.26 11.15 7.76
C ALA A 361 -1.46 11.60 6.30
N ASP A 362 -1.44 10.68 5.33
CA ASP A 362 -1.57 10.97 3.89
C ASP A 362 -3.03 10.98 3.39
N ARG A 363 -4.02 11.00 4.30
CA ARG A 363 -5.43 11.13 3.93
C ARG A 363 -5.76 12.56 3.47
N PRO A 364 -6.63 12.74 2.45
CA PRO A 364 -7.08 14.07 2.04
C PRO A 364 -7.80 14.78 3.20
N ASN A 365 -7.66 16.11 3.26
CA ASN A 365 -8.27 17.02 4.23
C ASN A 365 -7.79 16.89 5.70
N VAL A 366 -6.77 16.07 6.00
CA VAL A 366 -6.02 16.15 7.27
C VAL A 366 -5.33 17.51 7.39
N GLN A 367 -5.29 18.06 8.60
CA GLN A 367 -4.70 19.36 8.95
C GLN A 367 -3.37 19.18 9.70
N ASP A 368 -3.35 18.41 10.80
CA ASP A 368 -2.13 18.15 11.59
C ASP A 368 -1.53 16.79 11.25
N HIS A 369 -0.80 16.75 10.12
CA HIS A 369 -0.07 15.56 9.68
C HIS A 369 0.95 15.07 10.73
N GLU A 370 1.65 15.98 11.43
CA GLU A 370 2.68 15.60 12.42
C GLU A 370 2.09 14.92 13.64
N LEU A 371 0.91 15.36 14.12
CA LEU A 371 0.19 14.69 15.20
C LEU A 371 -0.31 13.32 14.74
N VAL A 372 -0.83 13.18 13.52
CA VAL A 372 -1.29 11.87 13.02
C VAL A 372 -0.13 10.86 12.89
N GLU A 373 1.03 11.24 12.35
CA GLU A 373 2.21 10.36 12.31
C GLU A 373 2.69 9.98 13.73
N ARG A 374 2.73 10.95 14.65
CA ARG A 374 3.12 10.76 16.05
C ARG A 374 2.18 9.81 16.80
N LEU A 375 0.88 9.82 16.47
CA LEU A 375 -0.11 8.89 16.99
C LEU A 375 -0.08 7.52 16.31
N GLN A 376 0.34 7.43 15.04
CA GLN A 376 0.52 6.16 14.33
C GLN A 376 1.72 5.35 14.88
N GLN A 377 2.83 6.03 15.16
CA GLN A 377 4.13 5.42 15.48
C GLN A 377 4.08 4.32 16.58
N PRO A 378 3.40 4.50 17.74
CA PRO A 378 3.34 3.46 18.77
C PRO A 378 2.69 2.15 18.30
N TYR A 379 1.68 2.21 17.43
CA TYR A 379 1.04 1.03 16.87
C TYR A 379 1.95 0.30 15.88
N VAL A 380 2.73 1.03 15.08
CA VAL A 380 3.73 0.48 14.15
C VAL A 380 4.84 -0.23 14.93
N ASP A 381 5.35 0.38 16.01
CA ASP A 381 6.37 -0.22 16.86
C ASP A 381 5.85 -1.43 17.65
N ALA A 382 4.63 -1.36 18.18
CA ALA A 382 3.97 -2.49 18.83
C ALA A 382 3.84 -3.68 17.87
N LEU A 383 3.41 -3.44 16.61
CA LEU A 383 3.30 -4.48 15.59
C LEU A 383 4.65 -5.08 15.20
N ASN A 384 5.67 -4.25 15.04
CA ASN A 384 7.05 -4.68 14.75
C ASN A 384 7.62 -5.54 15.89
N SER A 385 7.45 -5.15 17.15
CA SER A 385 7.82 -5.96 18.33
C SER A 385 7.05 -7.28 18.37
N TYR A 386 5.71 -7.22 18.25
CA TYR A 386 4.82 -8.37 18.37
C TYR A 386 5.16 -9.47 17.35
N ILE A 387 5.33 -9.09 16.08
CA ILE A 387 5.68 -10.03 15.01
C ILE A 387 7.08 -10.64 15.23
N ARG A 388 8.07 -9.86 15.68
CA ARG A 388 9.42 -10.36 15.95
C ARG A 388 9.45 -11.41 17.04
N ILE A 389 8.65 -11.22 18.09
CA ILE A 389 8.57 -12.16 19.23
C ILE A 389 7.75 -13.40 18.85
N LYS A 390 6.61 -13.21 18.15
CA LYS A 390 5.70 -14.30 17.76
C LYS A 390 6.22 -15.16 16.60
N ARG A 391 6.94 -14.57 15.63
CA ARG A 391 7.50 -15.24 14.45
C ARG A 391 8.97 -14.84 14.23
N PRO A 392 9.91 -15.21 15.12
CA PRO A 392 11.31 -14.77 15.06
C PRO A 392 12.02 -15.16 13.76
N ASN A 393 11.61 -16.26 13.12
CA ASN A 393 12.16 -16.73 11.84
C ASN A 393 11.58 -16.03 10.59
N ASP A 394 10.50 -15.24 10.73
CA ASP A 394 9.83 -14.59 9.59
C ASP A 394 10.02 -13.07 9.60
N HIS A 395 11.25 -12.65 9.27
CA HIS A 395 11.61 -11.25 9.13
C HIS A 395 10.85 -10.51 8.00
N LEU A 396 10.09 -11.22 7.16
CA LEU A 396 9.31 -10.67 6.06
C LEU A 396 7.81 -10.55 6.37
N MET A 397 7.34 -10.97 7.55
CA MET A 397 5.92 -10.85 7.92
C MET A 397 5.51 -9.38 8.08
N PHE A 398 6.22 -8.60 8.91
CA PHE A 398 5.95 -7.17 9.11
C PHE A 398 5.88 -6.34 7.81
N PRO A 399 6.88 -6.38 6.90
CA PRO A 399 6.76 -5.65 5.63
C PRO A 399 5.66 -6.21 4.71
N ARG A 400 5.37 -7.51 4.70
CA ARG A 400 4.23 -8.06 3.94
C ARG A 400 2.90 -7.51 4.45
N MET A 401 2.74 -7.39 5.77
CA MET A 401 1.53 -6.82 6.39
C MET A 401 1.38 -5.32 6.06
N LEU A 402 2.44 -4.52 6.11
CA LEU A 402 2.38 -3.12 5.68
C LEU A 402 2.05 -2.97 4.18
N MET A 403 2.52 -3.89 3.32
CA MET A 403 2.14 -3.89 1.90
C MET A 403 0.66 -4.20 1.65
N LYS A 404 -0.06 -4.81 2.60
CA LYS A 404 -1.52 -4.95 2.52
C LYS A 404 -2.23 -3.61 2.65
N LEU A 405 -1.71 -2.69 3.46
CA LEU A 405 -2.23 -1.32 3.56
C LEU A 405 -2.11 -0.58 2.22
N VAL A 406 -1.06 -0.84 1.44
CA VAL A 406 -0.93 -0.33 0.07
C VAL A 406 -1.96 -0.96 -0.87
N SER A 407 -2.23 -2.27 -0.76
CA SER A 407 -3.29 -2.94 -1.54
C SER A 407 -4.69 -2.39 -1.24
N LEU A 408 -4.97 -2.01 0.01
CA LEU A 408 -6.23 -1.39 0.40
C LEU A 408 -6.47 -0.05 -0.32
N ARG A 409 -5.42 0.73 -0.62
CA ARG A 409 -5.55 1.97 -1.40
C ARG A 409 -6.06 1.71 -2.82
N THR A 410 -5.60 0.64 -3.45
CA THR A 410 -6.12 0.20 -4.77
C THR A 410 -7.57 -0.24 -4.67
N LEU A 411 -7.93 -1.04 -3.66
CA LEU A 411 -9.32 -1.47 -3.44
C LEU A 411 -10.27 -0.31 -3.14
N SER A 412 -9.78 0.74 -2.46
CA SER A 412 -10.53 1.97 -2.19
C SER A 412 -10.87 2.74 -3.49
N SER A 413 -9.97 2.72 -4.49
CA SER A 413 -10.26 3.23 -5.85
C SER A 413 -11.37 2.41 -6.54
N VAL A 414 -11.24 1.08 -6.55
CA VAL A 414 -12.25 0.20 -7.18
C VAL A 414 -13.60 0.28 -6.46
N HIS A 415 -13.61 0.53 -5.15
CA HIS A 415 -14.82 0.85 -4.41
C HIS A 415 -15.46 2.17 -4.86
N SER A 416 -14.66 3.23 -5.06
CA SER A 416 -15.16 4.50 -5.59
C SER A 416 -15.76 4.35 -7.00
N GLU A 417 -15.16 3.50 -7.85
CA GLU A 417 -15.71 3.14 -9.16
C GLU A 417 -17.05 2.38 -9.04
N GLN A 418 -17.16 1.43 -8.10
CA GLN A 418 -18.42 0.74 -7.80
C GLN A 418 -19.48 1.72 -7.30
N VAL A 419 -19.14 2.65 -6.39
CA VAL A 419 -20.07 3.67 -5.87
C VAL A 419 -20.56 4.59 -7.00
N PHE A 420 -19.67 5.01 -7.90
CA PHE A 420 -20.05 5.76 -9.11
C PHE A 420 -21.02 4.95 -10.00
N ALA A 421 -20.76 3.65 -10.19
CA ALA A 421 -21.64 2.76 -10.96
C ALA A 421 -23.01 2.55 -10.29
N LEU A 422 -23.12 2.63 -8.96
CA LEU A 422 -24.40 2.62 -8.24
C LEU A 422 -25.17 3.93 -8.46
N ARG A 423 -24.49 5.09 -8.41
CA ARG A 423 -25.11 6.39 -8.72
C ARG A 423 -25.63 6.45 -10.16
N LEU A 424 -24.89 5.91 -11.12
CA LEU A 424 -25.32 5.82 -12.53
C LEU A 424 -26.55 4.91 -12.73
N GLN A 425 -26.83 4.00 -11.79
CA GLN A 425 -28.03 3.15 -11.77
C GLN A 425 -29.23 3.77 -11.02
N ASP A 426 -29.12 5.03 -10.56
CA ASP A 426 -30.10 5.70 -9.68
C ASP A 426 -30.40 4.90 -8.39
N LYS A 427 -29.39 4.15 -7.89
CA LYS A 427 -29.49 3.44 -6.61
C LYS A 427 -29.14 4.38 -5.47
N LYS A 428 -30.15 4.93 -4.81
CA LYS A 428 -29.97 5.72 -3.58
C LYS A 428 -29.32 4.89 -2.47
N LEU A 429 -28.28 5.44 -1.85
CA LEU A 429 -27.65 4.90 -0.66
C LEU A 429 -28.32 5.46 0.60
N PRO A 430 -28.35 4.72 1.73
CA PRO A 430 -28.76 5.27 3.01
C PRO A 430 -27.84 6.42 3.47
N PRO A 431 -28.36 7.41 4.24
CA PRO A 431 -27.66 8.66 4.52
C PRO A 431 -26.23 8.52 5.04
N LEU A 432 -25.98 7.60 5.99
CA LEU A 432 -24.66 7.38 6.58
C LEU A 432 -23.59 6.97 5.55
N LEU A 433 -23.96 6.12 4.57
CA LEU A 433 -23.05 5.67 3.53
C LEU A 433 -22.88 6.74 2.44
N SER A 434 -23.95 7.48 2.13
CA SER A 434 -23.89 8.65 1.25
C SER A 434 -22.96 9.74 1.81
N GLU A 435 -23.01 9.98 3.13
CA GLU A 435 -22.14 10.95 3.81
C GLU A 435 -20.67 10.49 3.82
N ILE A 436 -20.41 9.22 4.10
CA ILE A 436 -19.03 8.70 4.27
C ILE A 436 -18.32 8.48 2.93
N TRP A 437 -19.04 8.09 1.89
CA TRP A 437 -18.48 7.89 0.54
C TRP A 437 -18.66 9.10 -0.37
N ASP A 438 -18.97 10.28 0.21
CA ASP A 438 -19.17 11.57 -0.45
C ASP A 438 -20.13 11.53 -1.67
N VAL A 439 -21.15 10.67 -1.59
CA VAL A 439 -22.24 10.57 -2.56
C VAL A 439 -23.31 11.59 -2.23
N HIS A 440 -23.06 12.83 -2.66
CA HIS A 440 -24.10 13.86 -2.75
C HIS A 440 -25.03 13.52 -3.93
N GLU A 441 -26.35 13.71 -3.75
CA GLU A 441 -27.38 13.37 -4.74
C GLU A 441 -27.20 14.12 -6.08
#